data_AF-A0A2M6VNB9-F1
#
_entry.id   AF-A0A2M6VNB9-F1
#
_cell.length_a   1.000
_cell.length_b   1.000
_cell.length_c   1.000
_cell.angle_alpha   90.00
_cell.angle_beta   90.00
_cell.angle_gamma   90.00
#
_symmetry.space_group_name_H-M   'P 1'
#
loop_
_entity.id
_entity.type
_entity.pdbx_description
1 polymer ?
#
loop_
_entity_poly.entity_id
_entity_poly.type
_entity_poly.pdbx_seq_one_letter_code
_entity_poly.pdbx_strand_id
1 'polypeptide(L)'
;MDETQRRLLELIAIRHASGNAITVSEAMEAAFIASPATIHRKLDALRESGLIAPMFEGANRRTKYLVPTQVADQYFHKLGQLIQQALKEA
;
A
#
# COMPACT_ATOMS: atom_id res chain seq x y z
N MET A 1 -12.07 1.95 -4.96
CA MET A 1 -11.04 1.06 -4.39
C MET A 1 -11.75 -0.06 -3.65
N ASP A 2 -11.45 -1.32 -3.98
CA ASP A 2 -12.04 -2.49 -3.31
C ASP A 2 -11.26 -2.91 -2.05
N GLU A 3 -11.80 -3.88 -1.31
CA GLU A 3 -11.23 -4.36 -0.05
C GLU A 3 -9.82 -4.94 -0.20
N THR A 4 -9.56 -5.69 -1.28
CA THR A 4 -8.24 -6.27 -1.53
C THR A 4 -7.20 -5.19 -1.80
N GLN A 5 -7.55 -4.17 -2.60
CA GLN A 5 -6.67 -3.02 -2.82
C GLN A 5 -6.38 -2.28 -1.51
N ARG A 6 -7.38 -2.12 -0.65
CA ARG A 6 -7.23 -1.48 0.66
C ARG A 6 -6.26 -2.21 1.56
N ARG A 7 -6.47 -3.51 1.78
CA ARG A 7 -5.56 -4.32 2.59
C ARG A 7 -4.14 -4.31 2.05
N LEU A 8 -3.99 -4.28 0.72
CA LEU A 8 -2.67 -4.25 0.09
C LEU A 8 -1.98 -2.89 0.28
N LEU A 9 -2.71 -1.78 0.16
CA LEU A 9 -2.18 -0.45 0.46
C LEU A 9 -1.77 -0.32 1.93
N GLU A 10 -2.60 -0.82 2.85
CA GLU A 10 -2.30 -0.86 4.29
C GLU A 10 -1.04 -1.68 4.58
N LEU A 11 -0.93 -2.89 4.00
CA LEU A 11 0.26 -3.73 4.13
C LEU A 11 1.53 -2.98 3.69
N ILE A 12 1.50 -2.36 2.51
CA ILE A 12 2.65 -1.62 1.97
C ILE A 12 3.00 -0.43 2.88
N ALA A 13 2.00 0.33 3.33
CA ALA A 13 2.20 1.47 4.22
C ALA A 13 2.83 1.05 5.56
N ILE A 14 2.33 -0.01 6.20
CA ILE A 14 2.85 -0.53 7.46
C ILE A 14 4.29 -1.04 7.29
N ARG A 15 4.55 -1.78 6.21
CA ARG A 15 5.88 -2.34 5.89
C ARG A 15 6.90 -1.23 5.67
N HIS A 16 6.54 -0.23 4.87
CA HIS A 16 7.36 0.96 4.64
C HIS A 16 7.63 1.74 5.93
N ALA A 17 6.60 2.05 6.72
CA ALA A 17 6.74 2.77 7.98
C ALA A 17 7.62 2.04 9.01
N SER A 18 7.69 0.71 8.92
CA SER A 18 8.55 -0.13 9.76
C SER A 18 9.98 -0.30 9.23
N GLY A 19 10.37 0.41 8.17
CA GLY A 19 11.69 0.27 7.53
C GLY A 19 11.90 -1.06 6.80
N ASN A 20 10.82 -1.79 6.51
CA ASN A 20 10.85 -3.10 5.85
C ASN A 20 10.00 -3.04 4.58
N ALA A 21 10.28 -2.08 3.70
CA ALA A 21 9.57 -1.97 2.43
C ALA A 21 9.68 -3.27 1.64
N ILE A 22 8.62 -3.64 0.93
CA ILE A 22 8.52 -4.93 0.25
C ILE A 22 8.52 -4.75 -1.26
N THR A 23 9.03 -5.73 -1.98
CA THR A 23 8.98 -5.83 -3.44
C THR A 23 7.62 -6.34 -3.91
N VAL A 24 7.40 -6.30 -5.23
CA VAL A 24 6.21 -6.91 -5.86
C VAL A 24 6.14 -8.41 -5.57
N SER A 25 7.28 -9.12 -5.61
CA SER A 25 7.34 -10.57 -5.34
C SER A 25 6.94 -10.89 -3.91
N GLU A 26 7.48 -10.16 -2.94
CA GLU A 26 7.13 -10.35 -1.52
C GLU A 26 5.67 -9.97 -1.25
N ALA A 27 5.13 -8.95 -1.93
CA ALA A 27 3.72 -8.63 -1.84
C ALA A 27 2.83 -9.77 -2.38
N MET A 28 3.23 -10.45 -3.45
CA MET A 28 2.50 -11.61 -4.00
C MET A 28 2.50 -12.83 -3.07
N GLU A 29 3.42 -12.91 -2.12
CA GLU A 29 3.45 -13.96 -1.09
C GLU A 29 2.41 -13.74 0.02
N ALA A 30 1.74 -12.57 0.05
CA ALA A 30 0.68 -12.24 1.00
C ALA A 30 -0.64 -12.97 0.68
N ALA A 31 -0.62 -14.31 0.67
CA ALA A 31 -1.74 -15.18 0.32
C ALA A 31 -2.99 -15.00 1.22
N PHE A 32 -2.81 -14.41 2.41
CA PHE A 32 -3.90 -14.03 3.31
C PHE A 32 -4.75 -12.85 2.78
N ILE A 33 -4.25 -12.11 1.78
CA ILE A 33 -4.96 -11.00 1.13
C ILE A 33 -5.73 -11.51 -0.10
N ALA A 34 -5.04 -12.18 -1.02
CA ALA A 34 -5.61 -12.77 -2.23
C ALA A 34 -4.60 -13.69 -2.93
N SER A 35 -4.99 -14.30 -4.06
CA SER A 35 -4.07 -15.06 -4.92
C SER A 35 -3.00 -14.14 -5.57
N PRO A 36 -1.81 -14.67 -5.92
CA PRO A 36 -0.73 -13.88 -6.53
C PRO A 36 -1.17 -13.07 -7.77
N ALA A 37 -1.94 -13.69 -8.66
CA ALA A 37 -2.48 -13.02 -9.85
C ALA A 37 -3.43 -11.86 -9.49
N THR A 38 -4.22 -12.01 -8.43
CA THR A 38 -5.11 -10.95 -7.94
C THR A 38 -4.30 -9.82 -7.31
N ILE A 39 -3.29 -10.14 -6.50
CA ILE A 39 -2.40 -9.16 -5.89
C ILE A 39 -1.69 -8.35 -6.96
N HIS A 40 -1.11 -8.99 -7.99
CA HIS A 40 -0.47 -8.29 -9.09
C HIS A 40 -1.41 -7.27 -9.75
N ARG A 41 -2.62 -7.68 -10.11
CA ARG A 41 -3.64 -6.77 -10.67
C ARG A 41 -4.00 -5.62 -9.73
N LYS A 42 -4.02 -5.85 -8.42
CA LYS A 42 -4.30 -4.79 -7.43
C LYS A 42 -3.12 -3.85 -7.25
N LEU A 43 -1.88 -4.34 -7.30
CA LEU A 43 -0.68 -3.49 -7.31
C LEU A 43 -0.66 -2.57 -8.53
N ASP A 44 -0.99 -3.09 -9.71
CA ASP A 44 -1.10 -2.27 -10.92
C ASP A 44 -2.10 -1.14 -10.74
N ALA A 45 -3.31 -1.46 -10.24
CA ALA A 45 -4.33 -0.45 -10.01
C ALA A 45 -3.98 0.57 -8.89
N LEU A 46 -3.26 0.14 -7.83
CA LEU A 46 -2.73 1.06 -6.81
C LEU A 46 -1.67 2.00 -7.38
N ARG A 47 -0.84 1.50 -8.31
CA ARG A 47 0.18 2.31 -8.98
C ARG A 47 -0.44 3.28 -9.99
N GLU A 48 -1.44 2.84 -10.75
CA GLU A 48 -2.19 3.68 -11.70
C GLU A 48 -2.95 4.81 -10.99
N SER A 49 -3.49 4.54 -9.79
CA SER A 49 -4.11 5.57 -8.94
C SER A 49 -3.09 6.45 -8.20
N GLY A 50 -1.79 6.22 -8.38
CA GLY A 50 -0.73 6.99 -7.76
C GLY A 50 -0.58 6.78 -6.26
N LEU A 51 -1.23 5.77 -5.67
CA LEU A 51 -1.17 5.49 -4.23
C LEU A 51 0.14 4.82 -3.82
N ILE A 52 0.79 4.10 -4.73
CA ILE A 52 2.11 3.49 -4.52
C ILE A 52 3.08 3.83 -5.64
N ALA A 53 4.37 3.86 -5.31
CA ALA A 53 5.45 4.06 -6.26
C ALA A 53 6.61 3.09 -6.00
N PRO A 54 7.44 2.80 -7.02
CA PRO A 54 8.70 2.10 -6.82
C PRO A 54 9.76 3.04 -6.23
N MET A 55 10.52 2.55 -5.26
CA MET A 55 11.70 3.20 -4.67
C MET A 55 12.91 2.27 -4.72
N PHE A 56 14.12 2.85 -4.78
CA PHE A 56 15.37 2.12 -4.61
C PHE A 56 15.97 2.48 -3.25
N GLU A 57 16.49 1.48 -2.53
CA GLU A 57 17.19 1.72 -1.28
C GLU A 57 18.70 1.95 -1.52
N GLY A 58 19.18 3.12 -1.08
CA GLY A 58 20.60 3.48 -1.12
C GLY A 58 21.20 3.46 -2.53
N ALA A 59 22.42 2.92 -2.65
CA ALA A 59 23.12 2.79 -3.94
C ALA A 59 22.62 1.61 -4.78
N ASN A 60 21.77 0.73 -4.22
CA ASN A 60 21.29 -0.45 -4.91
C ASN A 60 20.14 -0.12 -5.86
N ARG A 61 20.50 0.23 -7.11
CA ARG A 61 19.54 0.49 -8.20
C ARG A 61 18.93 -0.78 -8.83
N ARG A 62 19.18 -1.96 -8.28
CA ARG A 62 18.69 -3.24 -8.85
C ARG A 62 17.33 -3.63 -8.30
N THR A 63 17.05 -3.35 -7.03
CA THR A 63 15.81 -3.77 -6.37
C THR A 63 14.81 -2.62 -6.25
N LYS A 64 13.59 -2.83 -6.76
CA LYS A 64 12.49 -1.87 -6.61
C LYS A 64 11.57 -2.31 -5.47
N TYR A 65 11.48 -1.46 -4.46
CA TYR A 65 10.57 -1.60 -3.33
C TYR A 65 9.30 -0.79 -3.56
N LEU A 66 8.19 -1.27 -3.02
CA LEU A 66 6.90 -0.58 -3.06
C LEU A 66 6.80 0.34 -1.85
N VAL A 67 6.53 1.62 -2.11
CA VAL A 67 6.37 2.63 -1.06
C VAL A 67 5.04 3.38 -1.26
N PRO A 68 4.34 3.75 -0.17
CA PRO A 68 3.20 4.65 -0.28
C PRO A 68 3.66 6.01 -0.79
N THR A 69 2.80 6.70 -1.54
CA THR A 69 3.06 8.08 -1.98
C THR A 69 2.36 9.09 -1.07
N GLN A 70 2.61 10.37 -1.31
CA GLN A 70 1.87 11.45 -0.68
C GLN A 70 0.34 11.37 -0.91
N VAL A 71 -0.10 10.76 -2.02
CA VAL A 71 -1.53 10.54 -2.29
C VAL A 71 -2.10 9.51 -1.32
N ALA A 72 -1.33 8.46 -0.99
CA ALA A 72 -1.73 7.50 0.04
C ALA A 72 -1.76 8.12 1.43
N ASP A 73 -0.80 9.00 1.76
CA ASP A 73 -0.82 9.72 3.04
C ASP A 73 -2.09 10.58 3.20
N GLN A 74 -2.48 11.29 2.14
CA GLN A 74 -3.72 12.06 2.11
C GLN A 74 -4.96 11.16 2.25
N TYR A 75 -4.97 10.01 1.59
CA TYR A 75 -6.03 9.01 1.71
C TYR A 75 -6.18 8.54 3.16
N PHE A 76 -5.09 8.12 3.82
CA PHE A 76 -5.12 7.65 5.20
C PHE A 76 -5.48 8.77 6.18
N HIS A 77 -4.99 10.00 5.95
CA HIS A 77 -5.37 11.15 6.75
C HIS A 77 -6.88 11.42 6.68
N LYS A 78 -7.45 11.41 5.47
CA LYS A 78 -8.90 11.61 5.30
C LYS A 78 -9.71 10.48 5.95
N LEU A 79 -9.26 9.24 5.81
CA LEU A 79 -9.90 8.09 6.46
C LEU A 79 -9.90 8.25 7.99
N GLY A 80 -8.78 8.65 8.58
CA GLY A 80 -8.67 8.90 10.01
C GLY A 80 -9.63 10.00 10.51
N GLN A 81 -9.75 11.10 9.76
CA GLN A 81 -10.72 12.16 10.08
C GLN A 81 -12.16 11.65 10.08
N LEU A 82 -12.54 10.84 9.09
CA LEU A 82 -13.90 10.29 8.99
C LEU A 82 -14.22 9.33 10.14
N ILE A 83 -13.26 8.49 10.54
CA ILE A 83 -13.41 7.61 11.70
C ILE A 83 -13.60 8.43 12.98
N GLN A 84 -12.78 9.47 13.18
CA GLN A 84 -12.91 10.36 14.34
C GLN A 84 -14.25 11.09 14.36
N GLN A 85 -14.78 11.49 13.21
CA GLN A 85 -16.08 12.14 13.11
C GLN A 85 -17.21 11.16 13.46
N ALA A 86 -17.18 9.95 12.90
CA ALA A 86 -18.18 8.92 13.18
C ALA A 86 -18.22 8.53 14.67
N LEU A 87 -17.05 8.49 15.33
CA LEU A 87 -16.96 8.22 16.77
C LEU A 87 -17.47 9.37 17.65
N LYS A 88 -17.52 10.61 17.14
CA LYS A 88 -18.11 11.75 17.87
C LYS A 88 -19.63 11.83 17.73
N GLU A 89 -20.17 11.22 16.68
CA GLU A 89 -21.60 11.19 16.36
C GLU A 89 -22.32 9.95 16.95
N ALA A 90 -21.57 9.02 17.55
CA ALA A 90 -22.05 7.80 18.21
C ALA A 90 -22.12 7.97 19.74
#